data_AF-A0A0M3IQ19-F1
#
_entry.id   AF-A0A0M3IQ19-F1
#
_cell.length_a   1.000
_cell.length_b   1.000
_cell.length_c   1.000
_cell.angle_alpha   90.00
_cell.angle_beta   90.00
_cell.angle_gamma   90.00
#
_symmetry.space_group_name_H-M   'P 1'
#
loop_
_entity.id
_entity.type
_entity.pdbx_description
1 polymer ?
#
loop_
_entity_poly.entity_id
_entity_poly.type
_entity_poly.pdbx_seq_one_letter_code
_entity_poly.pdbx_strand_id
1 'polypeptide(L)'
;MHRYGISLRGALQPDLYRRRGSVITHESAPGHESVGRLQLHLSYDFVKSDFIVAIHEVSGIPNLNEYYFVFAMDGGVSRESNKILADSRFHRERFKFGISHDDLLDQTLTVQLVGSTKIGLCLSYVKFFAYLDLKLYDRSLEFIEKMEIFAMKTIIVTIRW
;
A
#
# COMPACT_ATOMS: atom_id res chain seq x y z
N MET A 1 57.74 -16.63 16.43
CA MET A 1 57.36 -15.74 15.32
C MET A 1 56.04 -15.07 15.67
N HIS A 2 56.08 -13.77 15.96
CA HIS A 2 54.89 -12.94 16.18
C HIS A 2 54.19 -12.66 14.84
N ARG A 3 52.86 -12.78 14.79
CA ARG A 3 52.03 -12.04 13.84
C ARG A 3 50.85 -11.43 14.58
N TYR A 4 50.93 -10.13 14.78
CA TYR A 4 49.78 -9.29 15.09
C TYR A 4 48.89 -9.21 13.84
N GLY A 5 47.65 -9.67 13.94
CA GLY A 5 46.61 -9.41 12.96
C GLY A 5 45.62 -8.40 13.55
N ILE A 6 45.93 -7.12 13.42
CA ILE A 6 44.94 -6.04 13.58
C ILE A 6 44.38 -5.76 12.19
N SER A 7 43.10 -6.10 11.98
CA SER A 7 42.27 -5.51 10.92
C SER A 7 40.96 -5.01 11.52
N LEU A 8 40.97 -3.70 11.76
CA LEU A 8 39.93 -2.72 11.46
C LEU A 8 38.46 -3.02 11.81
N ARG A 9 38.01 -2.31 12.85
CA ARG A 9 36.91 -1.35 12.85
C ARG A 9 35.63 -1.74 12.11
N GLY A 10 34.58 -1.89 12.91
CA GLY A 10 33.24 -1.50 12.53
C GLY A 10 32.53 -2.51 11.64
N ALA A 11 32.12 -3.63 12.23
CA ALA A 11 30.92 -4.29 11.76
C ALA A 11 29.79 -3.26 11.89
N LEU A 12 29.53 -2.51 10.82
CA LEU A 12 28.27 -1.82 10.60
C LEU A 12 27.20 -2.89 10.82
N GLN A 13 26.50 -2.83 11.96
CA GLN A 13 25.22 -3.52 12.12
C GLN A 13 24.37 -3.12 10.89
N PRO A 14 23.95 -4.07 10.03
CA PRO A 14 23.13 -3.73 8.87
C PRO A 14 21.74 -3.21 9.26
N ASP A 15 21.40 -3.18 10.55
CA ASP A 15 20.09 -2.82 11.07
C ASP A 15 19.89 -1.32 11.36
N LEU A 16 20.97 -0.52 11.45
CA LEU A 16 20.88 0.90 11.83
C LEU A 16 20.62 1.87 10.66
N TYR A 17 20.48 1.35 9.43
CA TYR A 17 20.02 2.11 8.27
C TYR A 17 18.61 1.69 7.84
N ARG A 18 17.68 1.48 8.80
CA ARG A 18 16.26 1.59 8.48
C ARG A 18 15.92 3.06 8.24
N ARG A 19 16.29 3.51 7.04
CA ARG A 19 16.12 4.86 6.52
C ARG A 19 14.68 5.35 6.75
N ARG A 20 14.54 6.61 7.16
CA ARG A 20 13.36 7.44 6.89
C ARG A 20 12.86 7.12 5.46
N GLY A 21 11.68 6.50 5.35
CA GLY A 21 11.12 6.04 4.07
C GLY A 21 11.22 4.54 3.78
N SER A 22 10.99 3.68 4.77
CA SER A 22 10.85 2.24 4.53
C SER A 22 9.63 1.96 3.64
N VAL A 23 9.89 1.56 2.39
CA VAL A 23 8.85 1.08 1.48
C VAL A 23 8.55 -0.37 1.79
N ILE A 24 7.30 -0.68 2.10
CA ILE A 24 6.87 -2.07 2.33
C ILE A 24 6.23 -2.61 1.06
N THR A 25 6.55 -3.84 0.66
CA THR A 25 5.89 -4.49 -0.47
C THR A 25 4.90 -5.52 0.05
N HIS A 26 3.69 -5.53 -0.48
CA HIS A 26 2.62 -6.47 -0.19
C HIS A 26 2.14 -7.11 -1.49
N GLU A 27 1.97 -8.42 -1.50
CA GLU A 27 1.54 -9.19 -2.68
C GLU A 27 0.28 -9.98 -2.33
N SER A 28 -0.79 -9.84 -3.11
CA SER A 28 -2.07 -10.49 -2.81
C SER A 28 -2.05 -12.01 -2.97
N ALA A 29 -1.31 -12.52 -3.95
CA ALA A 29 -1.15 -13.95 -4.24
C ALA A 29 0.28 -14.23 -4.73
N PRO A 30 1.23 -14.61 -3.85
CA PRO A 30 2.62 -14.83 -4.25
C PRO A 30 2.72 -15.97 -5.27
N GLY A 31 3.49 -15.76 -6.34
CA GLY A 31 3.69 -16.75 -7.42
C GLY A 31 2.76 -16.61 -8.62
N HIS A 32 1.71 -15.79 -8.51
CA HIS A 32 0.78 -15.51 -9.62
C HIS A 32 1.23 -14.29 -10.45
N GLU A 33 0.71 -14.14 -11.67
CA GLU A 33 1.03 -13.01 -12.54
C GLU A 33 0.44 -11.70 -11.96
N SER A 34 1.14 -10.57 -12.15
CA SER A 34 0.74 -9.27 -11.60
C SER A 34 -0.25 -8.55 -12.51
N VAL A 35 -1.38 -8.09 -11.94
CA VAL A 35 -2.45 -7.32 -12.60
C VAL A 35 -2.51 -5.85 -12.18
N GLY A 36 -1.61 -5.44 -11.31
CA GLY A 36 -1.54 -4.04 -10.93
C GLY A 36 -0.58 -3.82 -9.79
N ARG A 37 0.03 -2.65 -9.78
CA ARG A 37 0.90 -2.19 -8.71
C ARG A 37 0.47 -0.79 -8.31
N LEU A 38 0.11 -0.63 -7.05
CA LEU A 38 -0.21 0.65 -6.46
C LEU A 38 0.86 1.02 -5.45
N GLN A 39 1.38 2.24 -5.55
CA GLN A 39 2.13 2.84 -4.46
C GLN A 39 1.16 3.66 -3.61
N LEU A 40 0.83 3.16 -2.43
CA LEU A 40 -0.03 3.79 -1.44
C LEU A 40 0.80 4.50 -0.38
N HIS A 41 0.36 5.68 0.03
CA HIS A 41 0.84 6.39 1.19
C HIS A 41 -0.23 6.33 2.28
N LEU A 42 0.13 5.70 3.39
CA LEU A 42 -0.74 5.57 4.55
C LEU A 42 -0.29 6.55 5.63
N SER A 43 -1.25 7.24 6.22
CA SER A 43 -1.02 8.17 7.34
C SER A 43 -2.26 8.26 8.22
N TYR A 44 -2.08 8.71 9.45
CA TYR A 44 -3.17 8.93 10.40
C TYR A 44 -3.15 10.38 10.89
N ASP A 45 -4.32 11.03 10.92
CA ASP A 45 -4.53 12.35 11.53
C ASP A 45 -5.16 12.14 12.91
N PHE A 46 -4.34 12.25 13.96
CA PHE A 46 -4.77 12.05 15.36
C PHE A 46 -5.71 13.14 15.86
N VAL A 47 -5.69 14.34 15.26
CA VAL A 47 -6.56 15.45 15.67
C VAL A 47 -7.99 15.18 15.20
N LYS A 48 -8.14 14.60 14.01
CA LYS A 48 -9.45 14.31 13.40
C LYS A 48 -9.90 12.87 13.56
N SER A 49 -9.02 12.00 14.07
CA SER A 49 -9.20 10.55 14.07
C SER A 49 -9.52 10.02 12.67
N ASP A 50 -8.75 10.48 11.68
CA ASP A 50 -8.90 10.09 10.28
C ASP A 50 -7.70 9.22 9.85
N PHE A 51 -7.99 7.99 9.41
CA PHE A 51 -7.04 7.22 8.62
C PHE A 51 -7.08 7.68 7.15
N ILE A 52 -5.90 7.93 6.58
CA ILE A 52 -5.74 8.51 5.25
C ILE A 52 -4.97 7.52 4.37
N VAL A 53 -5.59 7.15 3.25
CA VAL A 53 -5.00 6.33 2.19
C VAL A 53 -4.84 7.21 0.96
N ALA A 54 -3.62 7.42 0.49
CA ALA A 54 -3.36 8.19 -0.73
C ALA A 54 -2.69 7.32 -1.79
N ILE A 55 -3.19 7.35 -3.02
CA ILE A 55 -2.53 6.68 -4.14
C ILE A 55 -1.51 7.66 -4.71
N HIS A 56 -0.25 7.25 -4.67
CA HIS A 56 0.86 8.05 -5.17
C HIS A 56 1.19 7.76 -6.63
N GLU A 57 1.16 6.48 -7.00
CA GLU A 57 1.49 5.97 -8.33
C GLU A 57 0.72 4.66 -8.60
N VAL A 58 0.41 4.42 -9.87
CA VAL A 58 -0.24 3.21 -10.37
C VAL A 58 0.55 2.72 -11.58
N SER A 59 0.88 1.43 -11.63
CA SER A 59 1.63 0.82 -12.74
C SER A 59 1.22 -0.64 -12.94
N GLY A 60 1.57 -1.22 -14.09
CA GLY A 60 1.33 -2.65 -14.37
C GLY A 60 -0.14 -3.05 -14.45
N ILE A 61 -1.04 -2.10 -14.76
CA ILE A 61 -2.46 -2.37 -14.98
C ILE A 61 -2.60 -3.04 -16.36
N PRO A 62 -3.37 -4.14 -16.48
CA PRO A 62 -3.64 -4.79 -17.77
C PRO A 62 -4.41 -3.86 -18.70
N ASN A 63 -4.51 -4.22 -19.98
CA ASN A 63 -5.20 -3.41 -20.99
C ASN A 63 -6.73 -3.38 -20.75
N LEU A 64 -7.15 -2.51 -19.83
CA LEU A 64 -8.53 -2.26 -19.44
C LEU A 64 -9.00 -0.96 -20.08
N ASN A 65 -10.22 -0.93 -20.59
CA ASN A 65 -10.80 0.28 -21.19
C ASN A 65 -11.04 1.38 -20.14
N GLU A 66 -11.55 0.96 -18.99
CA GLU A 66 -11.81 1.81 -17.83
C GLU A 66 -11.53 1.00 -16.57
N TYR A 67 -10.88 1.60 -15.58
CA TYR A 67 -10.64 0.98 -14.29
C TYR A 67 -10.70 2.00 -13.15
N TYR A 68 -10.94 1.52 -11.94
CA TYR A 68 -10.93 2.32 -10.72
C TYR A 68 -10.57 1.44 -9.53
N PHE A 69 -10.24 2.09 -8.41
CA PHE A 69 -9.86 1.41 -7.18
C PHE A 69 -10.92 1.60 -6.10
N VAL A 70 -11.17 0.54 -5.35
CA VAL A 70 -12.04 0.56 -4.16
C VAL A 70 -11.19 0.24 -2.94
N PHE A 71 -11.26 1.12 -1.94
CA PHE A 71 -10.63 0.93 -0.64
C PHE A 71 -11.73 0.70 0.38
N ALA A 72 -11.73 -0.46 1.03
CA ALA A 72 -12.75 -0.81 2.02
C ALA A 72 -12.10 -1.25 3.33
N MET A 73 -12.69 -0.78 4.44
CA MET A 73 -12.39 -1.25 5.79
C MET A 73 -13.38 -2.36 6.18
N ASP A 74 -13.04 -3.20 7.17
CA ASP A 74 -13.85 -4.34 7.61
C ASP A 74 -15.28 -3.92 8.05
N GLY A 75 -15.42 -2.72 8.62
CA GLY A 75 -16.70 -2.10 8.99
C GLY A 75 -17.60 -1.62 7.84
N GLY A 76 -17.33 -2.01 6.59
CA GLY A 76 -18.17 -1.70 5.42
C GLY A 76 -18.02 -0.28 4.86
N VAL A 77 -17.21 0.58 5.49
CA VAL A 77 -16.89 1.91 4.95
C VAL A 77 -15.95 1.74 3.76
N SER A 78 -16.41 2.16 2.59
CA SER A 78 -15.62 2.12 1.35
C SER A 78 -15.45 3.50 0.72
N ARG A 79 -14.39 3.62 -0.08
CA ARG A 79 -14.04 4.80 -0.87
C ARG A 79 -13.60 4.34 -2.25
N GLU A 80 -14.11 5.01 -3.27
CA GLU A 80 -13.82 4.70 -4.67
C GLU A 80 -12.97 5.82 -5.27
N SER A 81 -11.96 5.45 -6.05
CA SER A 81 -11.21 6.40 -6.86
C SER A 81 -12.04 6.88 -8.04
N ASN A 82 -11.60 7.96 -8.66
CA ASN A 82 -12.09 8.32 -9.98
C ASN A 82 -11.80 7.20 -10.97
N LYS A 83 -12.68 7.08 -11.97
CA LYS A 83 -12.50 6.18 -13.11
C LYS A 83 -11.38 6.68 -13.99
N ILE A 84 -10.50 5.78 -14.39
CA ILE A 84 -9.32 6.01 -15.21
C ILE A 84 -9.50 5.25 -16.51
N LEU A 85 -9.38 5.94 -17.64
CA LEU A 85 -9.42 5.31 -18.97
C LEU A 85 -8.02 4.80 -19.37
N ALA A 86 -7.96 3.79 -20.25
CA ALA A 86 -6.72 3.13 -20.68
C ALA A 86 -5.55 4.08 -21.00
N ASP A 87 -5.84 5.18 -21.70
CA ASP A 87 -4.83 6.16 -22.15
C ASP A 87 -4.75 7.41 -21.27
N SER A 88 -5.46 7.43 -20.15
CA SER A 88 -5.47 8.56 -19.23
C SER A 88 -4.36 8.46 -18.19
N ARG A 89 -3.72 9.59 -17.91
CA ARG A 89 -2.75 9.67 -16.82
C ARG A 89 -3.46 9.54 -15.47
N PHE A 90 -2.90 8.73 -14.58
CA PHE A 90 -3.35 8.66 -13.20
C PHE A 90 -3.06 9.96 -12.44
N HIS A 91 -4.04 10.44 -11.68
CA HIS A 91 -3.91 11.60 -10.81
C HIS A 91 -3.89 11.14 -9.36
N ARG A 92 -3.03 11.75 -8.53
CA ARG A 92 -2.95 11.38 -7.11
C ARG A 92 -4.27 11.67 -6.40
N GLU A 93 -4.79 10.65 -5.73
CA GLU A 93 -6.04 10.72 -4.99
C GLU A 93 -5.82 10.36 -3.52
N ARG A 94 -6.66 10.90 -2.64
CA ARG A 94 -6.59 10.68 -1.20
C ARG A 94 -7.98 10.37 -0.65
N PHE A 95 -8.03 9.37 0.22
CA PHE A 95 -9.26 8.85 0.81
C PHE A 95 -9.14 8.92 2.32
N LYS A 96 -10.24 9.32 2.97
CA LYS A 96 -10.31 9.44 4.42
C LYS A 96 -11.35 8.49 5.01
N PHE A 97 -10.96 7.86 6.10
CA PHE A 97 -11.76 6.96 6.90
C PHE A 97 -11.77 7.49 8.33
N GLY A 98 -12.93 7.92 8.81
CA GLY A 98 -13.10 8.35 10.20
C GLY A 98 -13.13 7.12 11.09
N ILE A 99 -11.97 6.72 11.59
CA ILE A 99 -11.79 5.53 12.41
C ILE A 99 -10.78 5.86 13.50
N SER A 100 -11.06 5.44 14.74
CA SER A 100 -10.15 5.68 15.85
C SER A 100 -8.83 4.92 15.66
N HIS A 101 -7.78 5.37 16.33
CA HIS A 101 -6.47 4.73 16.23
C HIS A 101 -6.49 3.30 16.78
N ASP A 102 -7.21 3.09 17.88
CA ASP A 102 -7.32 1.79 18.54
C ASP A 102 -8.04 0.79 17.63
N ASP A 103 -9.15 1.22 17.02
CA ASP A 103 -9.91 0.40 16.07
C ASP A 103 -9.11 0.11 14.80
N LEU A 104 -8.31 1.07 14.31
CA LEU A 104 -7.55 0.93 13.06
C LEU A 104 -6.60 -0.27 13.07
N LEU A 105 -6.03 -0.60 14.23
CA LEU A 105 -5.06 -1.69 14.37
C LEU A 105 -5.70 -3.07 14.26
N ASP A 106 -7.02 -3.18 14.42
CA ASP A 106 -7.75 -4.44 14.25
C ASP A 106 -8.41 -4.56 12.87
N GLN A 107 -8.15 -3.60 11.97
CA GLN A 107 -8.78 -3.56 10.66
C GLN A 107 -7.89 -4.10 9.54
N THR A 108 -8.55 -4.63 8.52
CA THR A 108 -7.94 -4.95 7.23
C THR A 108 -8.37 -3.93 6.20
N LEU A 109 -7.41 -3.27 5.55
CA LEU A 109 -7.66 -2.45 4.38
C LEU A 109 -7.72 -3.35 3.14
N THR A 110 -8.90 -3.51 2.58
CA THR A 110 -9.09 -4.20 1.30
C THR A 110 -8.91 -3.21 0.16
N VAL A 111 -7.99 -3.50 -0.76
CA VAL A 111 -7.75 -2.74 -1.99
C VAL A 111 -8.27 -3.57 -3.15
N GLN A 112 -9.23 -3.02 -3.90
CA GLN A 112 -9.82 -3.69 -5.06
C GLN A 112 -9.50 -2.90 -6.32
N LEU A 113 -9.09 -3.60 -7.37
CA LEU A 113 -9.03 -3.06 -8.73
C LEU A 113 -10.26 -3.56 -9.48
N VAL A 114 -11.12 -2.64 -9.91
CA VAL A 114 -12.28 -2.95 -10.74
C VAL A 114 -12.03 -2.40 -12.13
N GLY A 115 -12.06 -3.27 -13.12
CA GLY A 115 -11.77 -2.96 -14.51
C GLY A 115 -12.89 -3.39 -15.44
N SER A 116 -13.00 -2.72 -16.58
CA SER A 116 -13.80 -3.19 -17.70
C SER A 116 -12.94 -3.41 -18.93
N THR A 117 -13.23 -4.47 -19.67
CA THR A 117 -12.62 -4.77 -20.96
C THR A 117 -13.70 -5.08 -21.99
N LYS A 118 -13.45 -4.77 -23.25
CA LYS A 118 -14.36 -5.11 -24.36
C LYS A 118 -13.85 -6.39 -25.01
N ILE A 119 -14.71 -7.41 -25.01
CA ILE A 119 -14.47 -8.66 -25.71
C ILE A 119 -15.49 -8.72 -26.85
N GLY A 120 -15.04 -8.34 -28.05
CA GLY A 120 -15.93 -8.13 -29.21
C GLY A 120 -16.88 -6.95 -28.98
N LEU A 121 -18.20 -7.21 -29.03
CA LEU A 121 -19.25 -6.22 -28.76
C LEU A 121 -19.70 -6.20 -27.29
N CYS A 122 -19.21 -7.13 -26.45
CA CYS A 122 -19.62 -7.27 -25.07
C CYS A 122 -18.66 -6.54 -24.12
N LEU A 123 -19.22 -5.86 -23.11
CA LEU A 123 -18.44 -5.24 -22.04
C LEU A 123 -18.38 -6.22 -20.85
N SER A 124 -17.17 -6.64 -20.49
CA SER A 124 -16.92 -7.54 -19.36
C SER A 124 -16.23 -6.78 -18.23
N TYR A 125 -16.59 -7.08 -16.99
CA TYR A 125 -15.96 -6.50 -15.81
C TYR A 125 -15.07 -7.53 -15.13
N VAL A 126 -13.88 -7.10 -14.71
CA VAL A 126 -12.93 -7.87 -13.93
C VAL A 126 -12.75 -7.19 -12.57
N LYS A 127 -12.58 -8.00 -11.52
CA LYS A 127 -12.34 -7.51 -10.16
C LYS A 127 -11.18 -8.29 -9.56
N PHE A 128 -10.22 -7.56 -9.02
CA PHE A 128 -9.07 -8.10 -8.32
C PHE A 128 -8.97 -7.50 -6.93
N PHE A 129 -8.44 -8.26 -5.97
CA PHE A 129 -8.44 -7.89 -4.56
C PHE A 129 -7.05 -8.10 -3.95
N ALA A 130 -6.67 -7.21 -3.06
CA ALA A 130 -5.52 -7.33 -2.17
C ALA A 130 -5.96 -6.95 -0.75
N TYR A 131 -5.50 -7.71 0.25
CA TYR A 131 -5.91 -7.56 1.64
C TYR A 131 -4.72 -7.13 2.49
N LEU A 132 -4.75 -5.91 3.00
CA LEU A 132 -3.69 -5.34 3.80
C LEU A 132 -4.10 -5.35 5.27
N ASP A 133 -3.66 -6.37 6.01
CA ASP A 133 -3.82 -6.42 7.47
C ASP A 133 -2.98 -5.32 8.13
N LEU A 134 -3.63 -4.32 8.74
CA LEU A 134 -2.92 -3.15 9.27
C LEU A 134 -2.11 -3.47 10.54
N LYS A 135 -2.46 -4.54 11.26
CA LYS A 135 -1.77 -5.03 12.46
C LYS A 135 -0.39 -5.62 12.15
N LEU A 136 -0.23 -6.25 11.00
CA LEU A 136 1.08 -6.80 10.58
C LEU A 136 2.11 -5.70 10.28
N TYR A 137 1.65 -4.51 9.91
CA TYR A 137 2.51 -3.37 9.63
C TYR A 137 2.90 -2.56 10.86
N ASP A 138 2.24 -2.83 11.99
CA ASP A 138 2.64 -2.40 13.32
C ASP A 138 3.88 -3.16 13.82
N ARG A 139 3.84 -4.50 13.84
CA ARG A 139 4.90 -5.32 14.47
C ARG A 139 6.28 -5.29 13.81
N SER A 140 6.39 -4.75 12.61
CA SER A 140 7.65 -4.74 11.87
C SER A 140 8.54 -3.52 12.15
N LEU A 141 8.10 -2.48 12.87
CA LEU A 141 8.83 -1.24 13.13
C LEU A 141 8.30 -0.55 14.39
N GLU A 142 9.05 0.42 14.90
CA GLU A 142 8.66 1.48 15.84
C GLU A 142 7.45 2.33 15.34
N PHE A 143 6.32 1.67 15.05
CA PHE A 143 5.21 2.18 14.25
C PHE A 143 4.33 3.16 15.02
N ILE A 144 4.30 3.09 16.35
CA ILE A 144 3.32 3.82 17.17
C ILE A 144 3.99 4.86 18.09
N GLU A 145 5.17 4.58 18.65
CA GLU A 145 5.81 5.47 19.64
C GLU A 145 6.37 6.77 19.03
N LYS A 146 6.44 6.89 17.69
CA LYS A 146 6.99 8.07 16.99
C LYS A 146 6.02 8.73 15.99
N MET A 147 4.72 8.44 16.06
CA MET A 147 3.73 9.13 15.23
C MET A 147 3.32 10.51 15.77
N GLU A 148 4.01 11.03 16.79
CA GLU A 148 3.77 12.40 17.28
C GLU A 148 4.05 13.49 16.21
N ILE A 149 4.77 13.21 15.11
CA ILE A 149 5.07 14.22 14.08
C ILE A 149 5.18 13.57 12.67
N PHE A 150 4.08 13.51 11.91
CA PHE A 150 4.06 13.32 10.44
C PHE A 150 4.73 12.07 9.82
N ALA A 151 4.52 10.87 10.36
CA ALA A 151 5.02 9.65 9.71
C ALA A 151 4.07 9.16 8.59
N MET A 152 4.41 9.48 7.33
CA MET A 152 3.77 8.91 6.14
C MET A 152 4.52 7.62 5.75
N LYS A 153 3.81 6.49 5.62
CA LYS A 153 4.41 5.20 5.23
C LYS A 153 4.02 4.84 3.80
N THR A 154 5.01 4.50 2.99
CA THR A 154 4.79 4.07 1.61
C THR A 154 4.67 2.55 1.56
N ILE A 155 3.56 2.05 1.02
CA ILE A 155 3.31 0.63 0.79
C ILE A 155 3.08 0.44 -0.70
N ILE A 156 3.79 -0.53 -1.27
CA ILE A 156 3.59 -0.99 -2.62
C ILE A 156 2.72 -2.23 -2.56
N VAL A 157 1.50 -2.10 -3.06
CA VAL A 157 0.55 -3.20 -3.18
C VAL A 157 0.62 -3.74 -4.60
N THR A 158 1.05 -4.98 -4.75
CA THR A 158 1.00 -5.72 -6.00
C THR A 158 -0.19 -6.64 -5.98
N ILE A 159 -1.17 -6.33 -6.81
CA ILE A 159 -2.36 -7.14 -7.06
C ILE A 159 -1.99 -8.19 -8.09
N ARG A 160 -2.24 -9.46 -7.77
CA ARG A 160 -1.96 -10.63 -8.62
C ARG A 160 -3.24 -11.44 -8.85
N TRP A 161 -3.28 -12.23 -9.94
CA TRP A 161 -4.40 -13.13 -10.29
C TRP A 161 -4.61 -14.24 -9.27
#